data_AF-A0A7Z9SC95-F1
#
_entry.id   AF-A0A7Z9SC95-F1
#
_cell.length_a   1.000
_cell.length_b   1.000
_cell.length_c   1.000
_cell.angle_alpha   90.00
_cell.angle_beta   90.00
_cell.angle_gamma   90.00
#
_symmetry.space_group_name_H-M   'P 1'
#
loop_
_entity.id
_entity.type
_entity.pdbx_description
1 polymer ?
#
loop_
_entity_poly.entity_id
_entity_poly.type
_entity_poly.pdbx_seq_one_letter_code
_entity_poly.pdbx_strand_id
1 'polypeptide(L)'
;WDAIMDAGADKGLSPAGLGCRDTLRMEMKFALYGNDIDETTNPLEAGLGWITRLGKDDFMGKKALLEAKANVTRRLVCLEMTERAIPRQGCPILMNDESVGIITSGTMSPSLETGIGIGYVDLPFDRSGTELVVDIRGKMKVAIVVKPPFYKSGSLMD
;
A
#
# COMPACT_ATOMS: atom_id res chain seq x y z
N TRP A 1 -10.04 -4.91 -29.14
CA TRP A 1 -10.76 -3.95 -28.28
C TRP A 1 -12.25 -4.04 -28.58
N ASP A 2 -12.68 -3.67 -29.79
CA ASP A 2 -14.10 -3.63 -30.17
C ASP A 2 -14.83 -4.95 -29.92
N ALA A 3 -14.25 -6.08 -30.37
CA ALA A 3 -14.84 -7.40 -30.15
C ALA A 3 -15.10 -7.75 -28.66
N ILE A 4 -14.31 -7.22 -27.73
CA ILE A 4 -14.51 -7.43 -26.28
C ILE A 4 -15.66 -6.53 -25.78
N MET A 5 -15.70 -5.28 -26.25
CA MET A 5 -16.77 -4.34 -25.90
C MET A 5 -18.12 -4.83 -26.41
N ASP A 6 -18.19 -5.31 -27.64
CA ASP A 6 -19.42 -5.85 -28.24
C ASP A 6 -19.92 -7.08 -27.46
N ALA A 7 -19.02 -8.01 -27.11
CA ALA A 7 -19.37 -9.23 -26.38
C ALA A 7 -19.77 -9.01 -24.91
N GLY A 8 -19.50 -7.83 -24.35
CA GLY A 8 -19.82 -7.47 -22.97
C GLY A 8 -20.90 -6.41 -22.83
N ALA A 9 -21.43 -5.88 -23.93
CA ALA A 9 -22.37 -4.76 -23.93
C ALA A 9 -23.66 -5.08 -23.13
N ASP A 10 -24.17 -6.30 -23.25
CA ASP A 10 -25.34 -6.79 -22.52
C ASP A 10 -25.06 -7.10 -21.03
N LYS A 11 -23.79 -7.15 -20.65
CA LYS A 11 -23.31 -7.40 -19.27
C LYS A 11 -22.88 -6.12 -18.54
N GLY A 12 -23.09 -4.95 -19.14
CA GLY A 12 -22.68 -3.67 -18.56
C GLY A 12 -21.17 -3.41 -18.58
N LEU A 13 -20.42 -4.13 -19.43
CA LEU A 13 -18.99 -3.89 -19.60
C LEU A 13 -18.74 -2.44 -20.02
N SER A 14 -17.84 -1.77 -19.30
CA SER A 14 -17.45 -0.39 -19.56
C SER A 14 -15.93 -0.24 -19.49
N PRO A 15 -15.33 0.67 -20.30
CA PRO A 15 -13.90 0.96 -20.19
C PRO A 15 -13.57 1.60 -18.84
N ALA A 16 -12.47 1.20 -18.22
CA ALA A 16 -11.97 1.75 -16.98
C ALA A 16 -10.59 2.40 -17.18
N GLY A 17 -10.42 3.62 -16.67
CA GLY A 17 -9.18 4.38 -16.80
C GLY A 17 -8.13 4.03 -15.73
N LEU A 18 -6.97 4.68 -15.83
CA LEU A 18 -5.86 4.51 -14.90
C LEU A 18 -6.22 4.89 -13.45
N GLY A 19 -7.08 5.89 -13.26
CA GLY A 19 -7.54 6.28 -11.92
C GLY A 19 -8.29 5.14 -11.22
N CYS A 20 -9.19 4.46 -11.92
CA CYS A 20 -9.89 3.28 -11.39
C CYS A 20 -8.93 2.13 -11.09
N ARG A 21 -7.95 1.90 -11.98
CA ARG A 21 -6.91 0.89 -11.75
C ARG A 21 -6.11 1.19 -10.47
N ASP A 22 -5.76 2.46 -10.24
CA ASP A 22 -4.97 2.87 -9.09
C ASP A 22 -5.76 2.75 -7.78
N THR A 23 -7.06 3.07 -7.77
CA THR A 23 -7.90 2.83 -6.58
C THR A 23 -8.03 1.34 -6.28
N LEU A 24 -8.32 0.51 -7.29
CA LEU A 24 -8.48 -0.94 -7.11
C LEU A 24 -7.22 -1.63 -6.60
N ARG A 25 -6.04 -1.29 -7.16
CA ARG A 25 -4.77 -1.87 -6.69
C ARG A 25 -4.44 -1.43 -5.27
N MET A 26 -4.76 -0.17 -4.91
CA MET A 26 -4.52 0.35 -3.56
C MET A 26 -5.41 -0.34 -2.53
N GLU A 27 -6.69 -0.51 -2.84
CA GLU A 27 -7.64 -1.23 -1.97
C GLU A 27 -7.16 -2.66 -1.64
N MET A 28 -6.42 -3.29 -2.56
CA MET A 28 -5.81 -4.62 -2.36
C MET A 28 -4.37 -4.60 -1.82
N LYS A 29 -3.79 -3.44 -1.52
CA LYS A 29 -2.37 -3.25 -1.17
C LYS A 29 -1.40 -3.86 -2.20
N PHE A 30 -1.70 -3.73 -3.48
CA PHE A 30 -0.76 -4.08 -4.54
C PHE A 30 0.24 -2.94 -4.75
N ALA A 31 1.52 -3.31 -4.68
CA ALA A 31 2.63 -2.37 -4.85
C ALA A 31 2.72 -1.86 -6.30
N LEU A 32 2.96 -0.57 -6.45
CA LEU A 32 3.29 0.07 -7.72
C LEU A 32 4.77 0.44 -7.74
N TYR A 33 5.50 -0.05 -8.74
CA TYR A 33 6.91 0.31 -8.93
C TYR A 33 7.05 1.80 -9.27
N GLY A 34 8.00 2.48 -8.64
CA GLY A 34 8.16 3.95 -8.68
C GLY A 34 7.36 4.69 -7.60
N ASN A 35 6.52 3.97 -6.83
CA ASN A 35 5.78 4.49 -5.70
C ASN A 35 6.12 3.72 -4.42
N ASP A 36 5.66 2.47 -4.34
CA ASP A 36 5.74 1.64 -3.13
C ASP A 36 7.00 0.77 -3.08
N ILE A 37 7.56 0.49 -4.26
CA ILE A 37 8.83 -0.22 -4.45
C ILE A 37 9.66 0.47 -5.53
N ASP A 38 10.96 0.51 -5.32
CA ASP A 38 11.97 0.98 -6.26
C ASP A 38 13.35 0.38 -5.92
N GLU A 39 14.41 0.88 -6.54
CA GLU A 39 15.80 0.45 -6.32
C GLU A 39 16.32 0.68 -4.88
N THR A 40 15.65 1.52 -4.09
CA THR A 40 16.00 1.83 -2.70
C THR A 40 15.25 0.94 -1.69
N THR A 41 14.31 0.12 -2.17
CA THR A 41 13.49 -0.77 -1.33
C THR A 41 13.88 -2.22 -1.51
N ASN A 42 13.48 -3.07 -0.55
CA ASN A 42 13.59 -4.52 -0.70
C ASN A 42 12.26 -5.25 -0.46
N PRO A 43 12.07 -6.45 -1.06
CA PRO A 43 10.84 -7.23 -0.91
C PRO A 43 10.45 -7.56 0.55
N LEU A 44 11.40 -7.60 1.48
CA LEU A 44 11.09 -7.93 2.87
C LEU A 44 10.43 -6.74 3.56
N GLU A 45 11.02 -5.55 3.49
CA GLU A 45 10.38 -4.35 4.04
C GLU A 45 9.06 -4.01 3.33
N ALA A 46 8.94 -4.31 2.03
CA ALA A 46 7.71 -4.14 1.25
C ALA A 46 6.58 -5.13 1.60
N GLY A 47 6.85 -6.13 2.46
CA GLY A 47 5.87 -7.17 2.80
C GLY A 47 5.66 -8.23 1.70
N LEU A 48 6.57 -8.30 0.72
CA LEU A 48 6.57 -9.24 -0.40
C LEU A 48 7.39 -10.52 -0.11
N GLY A 49 7.64 -10.82 1.17
CA GLY A 49 8.35 -12.03 1.59
C GLY A 49 7.68 -13.32 1.12
N TRP A 50 6.35 -13.32 0.95
CA TRP A 50 5.57 -14.49 0.53
C TRP A 50 5.87 -14.95 -0.93
N ILE A 51 6.33 -14.05 -1.80
CA ILE A 51 6.84 -14.35 -3.15
C ILE A 51 8.38 -14.40 -3.22
N THR A 52 9.07 -14.05 -2.13
CA THR A 52 10.54 -14.02 -2.09
C THR A 52 11.08 -15.34 -1.54
N ARG A 53 11.36 -16.29 -2.43
CA ARG A 53 11.80 -17.66 -2.08
C ARG A 53 13.27 -17.72 -1.64
N LEU A 54 13.58 -17.24 -0.43
CA LEU A 54 14.93 -17.25 0.15
C LEU A 54 15.54 -18.66 0.30
N GLY A 55 14.72 -19.71 0.31
CA GLY A 55 15.16 -21.10 0.40
C GLY A 55 15.69 -21.70 -0.92
N LYS A 56 15.50 -21.03 -2.06
CA LYS A 56 16.08 -21.46 -3.35
C LYS A 56 17.61 -21.37 -3.27
N ASP A 57 18.34 -22.31 -3.90
CA ASP A 57 19.81 -22.39 -3.85
C ASP A 57 20.50 -21.07 -4.18
N ASP A 58 20.18 -20.46 -5.32
CA ASP A 58 20.73 -19.16 -5.71
C ASP A 58 19.78 -18.34 -6.60
N PHE A 59 19.91 -17.02 -6.51
CA PHE A 59 19.30 -16.02 -7.38
C PHE A 59 19.91 -14.63 -7.11
N MET A 60 19.79 -13.73 -8.09
CA MET A 60 20.28 -12.36 -7.98
C MET A 60 19.71 -11.66 -6.73
N GLY A 61 20.58 -11.15 -5.88
CA GLY A 61 20.20 -10.44 -4.65
C GLY A 61 19.94 -11.32 -3.42
N LYS A 62 20.05 -12.66 -3.52
CA LYS A 62 19.82 -13.56 -2.37
C LYS A 62 20.64 -13.20 -1.13
N LYS A 63 21.96 -12.98 -1.30
CA LYS A 63 22.86 -12.64 -0.19
C LYS A 63 22.43 -11.34 0.50
N ALA A 64 22.19 -10.28 -0.28
CA ALA A 64 21.73 -8.99 0.23
C ALA A 64 20.38 -9.09 0.96
N LEU A 65 19.46 -9.93 0.47
CA LEU A 65 18.17 -10.13 1.13
C LEU A 65 18.29 -10.91 2.45
N LEU A 66 19.23 -11.86 2.56
CA LEU A 66 19.50 -12.55 3.82
C LEU A 66 20.04 -11.58 4.87
N GLU A 67 20.92 -10.67 4.48
CA GLU A 67 21.44 -9.59 5.35
C GLU A 67 20.33 -8.61 5.73
N ALA A 68 19.51 -8.17 4.76
CA ALA A 68 18.38 -7.27 5.01
C ALA A 68 17.33 -7.89 5.94
N LYS A 69 17.10 -9.21 5.88
CA LYS A 69 16.13 -9.91 6.73
C LYS A 69 16.43 -9.74 8.22
N ALA A 70 17.72 -9.69 8.59
CA ALA A 70 18.15 -9.51 9.97
C ALA A 70 18.10 -8.04 10.44
N ASN A 71 18.03 -7.09 9.50
CA ASN A 71 18.19 -5.66 9.74
C ASN A 71 17.01 -4.82 9.22
N VAL A 72 15.80 -5.39 9.19
CA VAL A 72 14.61 -4.63 8.77
C VAL A 72 14.33 -3.53 9.78
N THR A 73 14.31 -2.27 9.33
CA THR A 73 14.05 -1.09 10.17
C THR A 73 12.67 -0.48 9.93
N ARG A 74 12.07 -0.75 8.77
CA ARG A 74 10.77 -0.21 8.34
C ARG A 74 9.91 -1.24 7.62
N ARG A 75 8.61 -0.99 7.52
CA ARG A 75 7.64 -1.84 6.81
C ARG A 75 6.66 -1.01 6.00
N LEU A 76 6.32 -1.52 4.81
CA LEU A 76 5.22 -1.00 4.01
C LEU A 76 3.89 -1.47 4.62
N VAL A 77 3.07 -0.52 5.09
CA VAL A 77 1.80 -0.77 5.79
C VAL A 77 0.60 -0.16 5.07
N CYS A 78 -0.59 -0.57 5.50
CA CYS A 78 -1.86 0.05 5.12
C CYS A 78 -2.28 1.04 6.22
N LEU A 79 -2.61 2.27 5.83
CA LEU A 79 -3.10 3.33 6.69
C LEU A 79 -4.50 3.74 6.24
N GLU A 80 -5.47 3.62 7.14
CA GLU A 80 -6.86 4.02 6.93
C GLU A 80 -7.12 5.29 7.73
N MET A 81 -7.61 6.36 7.07
CA MET A 81 -7.90 7.61 7.76
C MET A 81 -9.14 7.46 8.64
N THR A 82 -9.11 8.02 9.85
CA THR A 82 -10.25 7.97 10.79
C THR A 82 -11.29 9.07 10.55
N GLU A 83 -10.93 10.06 9.73
CA GLU A 83 -11.79 11.16 9.32
C GLU A 83 -11.66 11.42 7.82
N ARG A 84 -12.50 12.31 7.28
CA ARG A 84 -12.51 12.65 5.86
C ARG A 84 -11.26 13.44 5.47
N ALA A 85 -10.20 12.72 5.18
CA ALA A 85 -8.91 13.20 4.73
C ALA A 85 -8.37 12.28 3.64
N ILE A 86 -7.63 12.82 2.67
CA ILE A 86 -7.09 12.03 1.55
C ILE A 86 -5.56 12.19 1.57
N PRO A 87 -4.81 11.18 2.05
CA PRO A 87 -3.36 11.24 2.01
C PRO A 87 -2.89 11.22 0.56
N ARG A 88 -1.69 11.76 0.31
CA ARG A 88 -1.05 11.76 -1.00
C ARG A 88 0.38 11.26 -0.86
N GLN A 89 0.96 10.80 -1.97
CA GLN A 89 2.37 10.45 -2.03
C GLN A 89 3.23 11.60 -1.46
N GLY A 90 4.20 11.26 -0.62
CA GLY A 90 5.09 12.20 0.04
C GLY A 90 4.59 12.77 1.36
N CYS A 91 3.33 12.53 1.75
CA CYS A 91 2.84 12.96 3.07
C CYS A 91 3.66 12.29 4.19
N PRO A 92 4.25 13.06 5.12
CA PRO A 92 4.92 12.52 6.30
C PRO A 92 3.94 11.73 7.18
N ILE A 93 4.43 10.64 7.75
CA ILE A 93 3.74 9.88 8.79
C ILE A 93 4.45 10.17 10.11
N LEU A 94 3.69 10.53 11.14
CA LEU A 94 4.18 11.03 12.40
C LEU A 94 3.70 10.17 13.58
N MET A 95 4.53 10.10 14.61
CA MET A 95 4.21 9.62 15.95
C MET A 95 4.76 10.64 16.95
N ASN A 96 3.92 11.17 17.86
CA ASN A 96 4.32 12.20 18.83
C ASN A 96 5.08 13.38 18.18
N ASP A 97 4.56 13.89 17.04
CA ASP A 97 5.14 14.98 16.23
C ASP A 97 6.49 14.68 15.56
N GLU A 98 7.05 13.47 15.72
CA GLU A 98 8.26 13.03 15.03
C GLU A 98 7.91 12.24 13.76
N SER A 99 8.66 12.47 12.68
CA SER A 99 8.48 11.70 11.45
C SER A 99 9.00 10.27 11.62
N VAL A 100 8.13 9.31 11.38
CA VAL A 100 8.38 7.86 11.49
C VAL A 100 8.14 7.14 10.17
N GLY A 101 7.93 7.88 9.09
CA GLY A 101 7.57 7.28 7.81
C GLY A 101 7.03 8.26 6.78
N ILE A 102 6.65 7.71 5.64
CA ILE A 102 6.13 8.47 4.51
C ILE A 102 5.09 7.67 3.72
N ILE A 103 4.06 8.36 3.24
CA ILE A 103 3.07 7.80 2.31
C ILE A 103 3.71 7.64 0.92
N THR A 104 3.66 6.44 0.37
CA THR A 104 4.12 6.10 -0.98
C THR A 104 3.00 6.17 -2.02
N SER A 105 1.78 5.81 -1.60
CA SER A 105 0.57 5.88 -2.43
C SER A 105 -0.62 6.34 -1.58
N GLY A 106 -1.43 7.27 -2.07
CA GLY A 106 -2.54 7.86 -1.31
C GLY A 106 -3.73 8.25 -2.19
N THR A 107 -4.94 7.82 -1.82
CA THR A 107 -6.17 8.11 -2.57
C THR A 107 -7.42 8.05 -1.69
N MET A 108 -8.56 8.43 -2.26
CA MET A 108 -9.90 8.14 -1.72
C MET A 108 -10.33 6.78 -2.26
N SER A 109 -10.70 5.85 -1.38
CA SER A 109 -11.28 4.56 -1.74
C SER A 109 -12.77 4.71 -2.02
N PRO A 110 -13.24 4.49 -3.27
CA PRO A 110 -14.67 4.51 -3.56
C PRO A 110 -15.43 3.39 -2.84
N SER A 111 -14.79 2.22 -2.64
CA SER A 111 -15.43 1.05 -2.03
C SER A 111 -15.60 1.19 -0.51
N LEU A 112 -14.72 1.94 0.16
CA LEU A 112 -14.73 2.13 1.62
C LEU A 112 -15.22 3.52 2.03
N GLU A 113 -15.41 4.43 1.07
CA GLU A 113 -15.79 5.83 1.28
C GLU A 113 -14.85 6.62 2.22
N THR A 114 -13.61 6.17 2.37
CA THR A 114 -12.59 6.78 3.23
C THR A 114 -11.26 7.00 2.50
N GLY A 115 -10.40 7.84 3.07
CA GLY A 115 -9.02 7.99 2.61
C GLY A 115 -8.18 6.77 3.00
N ILE A 116 -7.38 6.29 2.06
CA ILE A 116 -6.44 5.19 2.28
C ILE A 116 -5.04 5.57 1.80
N GLY A 117 -4.04 5.10 2.53
CA GLY A 117 -2.63 5.31 2.21
C GLY A 117 -1.83 4.02 2.35
N ILE A 118 -0.91 3.79 1.43
CA ILE A 118 0.18 2.82 1.59
C ILE A 118 1.43 3.65 1.90
N GLY A 119 2.23 3.23 2.86
CA GLY A 119 3.44 3.96 3.24
C GLY A 119 4.42 3.10 4.02
N TYR A 120 5.69 3.50 4.01
CA TYR A 120 6.70 2.91 4.87
C TYR A 120 6.64 3.58 6.24
N VAL A 121 6.61 2.78 7.29
CA VAL A 121 6.74 3.23 8.69
C VAL A 121 7.87 2.48 9.37
N ASP A 122 8.59 3.18 10.24
CA ASP A 122 9.64 2.61 11.06
C ASP A 122 9.07 1.64 12.09
N LEU A 123 9.86 0.63 12.46
CA LEU A 123 9.52 -0.26 13.57
C LEU A 123 9.66 0.53 14.90
N PRO A 124 8.76 0.33 15.88
CA PRO A 124 7.71 -0.70 15.98
C PRO A 124 6.31 -0.22 15.57
N PHE A 125 6.21 0.83 14.76
CA PHE A 125 4.93 1.49 14.44
C PHE A 125 4.12 0.78 13.33
N ASP A 126 4.59 -0.37 12.86
CA ASP A 126 3.99 -1.15 11.78
C ASP A 126 2.83 -2.06 12.20
N ARG A 127 2.55 -2.14 13.50
CA ARG A 127 1.55 -3.06 14.05
C ARG A 127 0.13 -2.61 13.73
N SER A 128 -0.72 -3.57 13.37
CA SER A 128 -2.14 -3.29 13.16
C SER A 128 -2.79 -2.77 14.44
N GLY A 129 -3.62 -1.73 14.30
CA GLY A 129 -4.24 -1.01 15.41
C GLY A 129 -3.40 0.15 15.94
N THR A 130 -2.15 0.32 15.49
CA THR A 130 -1.36 1.49 15.85
C THR A 130 -1.97 2.74 15.21
N GLU A 131 -2.23 3.75 16.04
CA GLU A 131 -2.65 5.08 15.62
C GLU A 131 -1.42 5.91 15.23
N LEU A 132 -1.49 6.55 14.07
CA LEU A 132 -0.46 7.43 13.52
C LEU A 132 -1.11 8.70 12.99
N VAL A 133 -0.29 9.73 12.77
CA VAL A 133 -0.73 10.98 12.19
C VAL A 133 -0.13 11.13 10.80
N VAL A 134 -0.93 11.52 9.81
CA VAL A 134 -0.45 11.89 8.48
C VAL A 134 -0.52 13.40 8.35
N ASP A 135 0.61 14.03 8.01
CA ASP A 135 0.63 15.45 7.68
C ASP A 135 0.17 15.64 6.23
N ILE A 136 -1.04 16.19 6.09
CA ILE A 136 -1.65 16.52 4.81
C ILE A 136 -1.65 18.04 4.64
N ARG A 137 -0.53 18.56 4.12
CA ARG A 137 -0.33 19.99 3.82
C ARG A 137 -0.44 20.88 5.07
N GLY A 138 0.25 20.50 6.14
CA GLY A 138 0.27 21.17 7.44
C GLY A 138 -0.93 20.82 8.34
N LYS A 139 -1.75 19.85 7.94
CA LYS A 139 -2.92 19.41 8.73
C LYS A 139 -2.68 17.99 9.20
N MET A 140 -2.60 17.84 10.53
CA MET A 140 -2.43 16.56 11.20
C MET A 140 -3.75 15.79 11.16
N LYS A 141 -3.73 14.63 10.51
CA LYS A 141 -4.90 13.78 10.32
C LYS A 141 -4.62 12.38 10.82
N VAL A 142 -5.49 11.88 11.68
CA VAL A 142 -5.30 10.58 12.33
C VAL A 142 -5.58 9.46 11.32
N ALA A 143 -4.71 8.45 11.33
CA ALA A 143 -4.83 7.22 10.55
C ALA A 143 -4.51 6.01 11.43
N ILE A 144 -5.12 4.87 11.12
CA ILE A 144 -4.87 3.60 11.82
C ILE A 144 -4.15 2.65 10.87
N VAL A 145 -3.12 1.98 11.38
CA VAL A 145 -2.48 0.88 10.66
C VAL A 145 -3.44 -0.32 10.62
N VAL A 146 -3.81 -0.77 9.42
CA VAL A 146 -4.72 -1.91 9.23
C VAL A 146 -4.02 -3.08 8.54
N LYS A 147 -4.57 -4.29 8.73
CA LYS A 147 -4.09 -5.46 7.98
C LYS A 147 -4.55 -5.37 6.52
N PRO A 148 -3.69 -5.66 5.54
CA PRO A 148 -4.14 -5.75 4.16
C PRO A 148 -5.06 -6.95 3.91
N PRO A 149 -5.86 -6.90 2.84
CA PRO A 149 -6.18 -5.70 2.06
C PRO A 149 -7.14 -4.76 2.81
N PHE A 150 -7.30 -3.53 2.31
CA PHE A 150 -8.33 -2.61 2.82
C PHE A 150 -9.73 -3.14 2.46
N TYR A 151 -9.93 -3.49 1.19
CA TYR A 151 -11.19 -4.03 0.70
C TYR A 151 -11.22 -5.56 0.81
N LYS A 152 -12.26 -6.10 1.46
CA LYS A 152 -12.38 -7.53 1.77
C LYS A 152 -13.54 -8.25 1.09
N SER A 153 -14.41 -7.52 0.40
CA SER A 153 -15.61 -8.07 -0.26
C SER A 153 -15.36 -8.33 -1.75
N GLY A 154 -14.12 -8.65 -2.12
CA GLY A 154 -13.74 -8.95 -3.50
C GLY A 154 -13.82 -10.44 -3.80
N SER A 155 -13.95 -10.79 -5.08
CA SER A 155 -14.09 -12.17 -5.58
C SER A 155 -12.89 -13.10 -5.34
N LEU A 156 -11.79 -12.58 -4.76
CA LEU A 156 -10.58 -13.35 -4.46
C LEU A 156 -10.58 -13.92 -3.03
N MET A 157 -11.56 -13.52 -2.21
CA MET A 157 -11.72 -13.95 -0.81
C MET A 157 -12.91 -14.89 -0.57
N ASP A 158 -13.72 -15.13 -1.60
CA ASP A 158 -14.79 -16.13 -1.62
C ASP A 158 -14.28 -17.50 -2.11
#